data_AF-A0AA41ERS7-F1
#
_entry.id   AF-A0AA41ERS7-F1
#
_cell.length_a   1.000
_cell.length_b   1.000
_cell.length_c   1.000
_cell.angle_alpha   90.00
_cell.angle_beta   90.00
_cell.angle_gamma   90.00
#
_symmetry.space_group_name_H-M   'P 1'
#
loop_
_entity.id
_entity.type
_entity.pdbx_description
1 polymer ?
#
loop_
_entity_poly.entity_id
_entity_poly.type
_entity_poly.pdbx_seq_one_letter_code
_entity_poly.pdbx_strand_id
1 'polypeptide(L)'
;MSTVALSHNLTTVTTEIKAYQSIGGQAIFEIGRRLKWVKENDLAHGEFGKWLQNIEIQPRMAQRFIKVASDLELNATSMSHLGIAALYEIATMPETERDKPQQLDSGEVKKPGEMTVRELRETKRKLTAAYAENMANQTLLTQADKKAQKLQDQVTKLQKRDPDIKQVEVEPADYQDTKADLKAANEKIADLQKLVDDHNQRLAYELELEKTKADQEEIKADLNDLEVKRQNMLKQNAQIREVQKMVKSINELLDNFAVLRNRLDTTMLPDESSLVQGLTEMADKLIENGQVLHDDLAHPYRG
;
A
#
# COMPACT_ATOMS: atom_id res chain seq x y z
N MET A 1 -23.42 -29.65 26.70
CA MET A 1 -22.90 -28.60 25.81
C MET A 1 -23.67 -27.32 26.12
N SER A 2 -22.99 -26.28 26.62
CA SER A 2 -23.62 -24.98 26.81
C SER A 2 -23.74 -24.31 25.45
N THR A 3 -24.96 -24.20 24.92
CA THR A 3 -25.21 -23.47 23.67
C THR A 3 -25.05 -21.99 23.96
N VAL A 4 -23.94 -21.39 23.53
CA VAL A 4 -23.77 -19.93 23.54
C VAL A 4 -24.82 -19.38 22.57
N ALA A 5 -25.78 -18.61 23.08
CA ALA A 5 -26.78 -17.95 22.24
C ALA A 5 -26.11 -16.86 21.40
N LEU A 6 -26.37 -16.84 20.10
CA LEU A 6 -25.87 -15.81 19.19
C LEU A 6 -26.52 -14.45 19.51
N SER A 7 -25.72 -13.39 19.50
CA SER A 7 -26.24 -12.03 19.63
C SER A 7 -27.08 -11.65 18.40
N HIS A 8 -28.18 -10.93 18.62
CA HIS A 8 -29.00 -10.37 17.54
C HIS A 8 -28.50 -8.97 17.11
N ASN A 9 -27.48 -8.43 17.77
CA ASN A 9 -26.89 -7.14 17.44
C ASN A 9 -25.77 -7.31 16.40
N LEU A 10 -25.94 -6.69 15.22
CA LEU A 10 -25.00 -6.81 14.10
C LEU A 10 -23.57 -6.35 14.46
N THR A 11 -23.43 -5.28 15.26
CA THR A 11 -22.13 -4.76 15.70
C THR A 11 -21.42 -5.76 16.61
N THR A 12 -22.15 -6.38 17.55
CA THR A 12 -21.63 -7.44 18.41
C THR A 12 -21.15 -8.63 17.58
N VAL A 13 -22.01 -9.15 16.70
CA VAL A 13 -21.68 -10.29 15.83
C VAL A 13 -20.47 -9.98 14.92
N THR A 14 -20.40 -8.77 14.37
CA THR A 14 -19.27 -8.32 13.55
C THR A 14 -17.95 -8.32 14.35
N THR A 15 -18.00 -7.86 15.59
CA THR A 15 -16.82 -7.80 16.48
C THR A 15 -16.34 -9.20 16.83
N GLU A 16 -17.26 -10.11 17.17
CA GLU A 16 -16.95 -11.51 17.45
C GLU A 16 -16.34 -12.20 16.23
N ILE A 17 -16.90 -12.00 15.03
CA ILE A 17 -16.36 -12.55 13.77
C ILE A 17 -14.93 -12.07 13.55
N LYS A 18 -14.66 -10.76 13.69
CA LYS A 18 -13.31 -10.20 13.54
C LYS A 18 -12.34 -10.76 14.57
N ALA A 19 -12.78 -11.00 15.81
CA ALA A 19 -11.96 -11.62 16.83
C ALA A 19 -11.57 -13.06 16.45
N TYR A 20 -12.53 -13.88 15.99
CA TYR A 20 -12.25 -15.24 15.54
C TYR A 20 -11.38 -15.28 14.28
N GLN A 21 -11.57 -14.37 13.33
CA GLN A 21 -10.66 -14.20 12.20
C GLN A 21 -9.24 -13.92 12.69
N SER A 22 -9.08 -12.99 13.64
CA SER A 22 -7.78 -12.66 14.21
C SER A 22 -7.10 -13.86 14.87
N ILE A 23 -7.84 -14.60 15.71
CA ILE A 23 -7.36 -15.82 16.37
C ILE A 23 -6.96 -16.87 15.33
N GLY A 24 -7.79 -17.08 14.29
CA GLY A 24 -7.51 -18.02 13.21
C GLY A 24 -6.23 -17.66 12.43
N GLY A 25 -6.07 -16.38 12.10
CA GLY A 25 -4.85 -15.86 11.46
C GLY A 25 -3.61 -16.08 12.31
N GLN A 26 -3.65 -15.72 13.59
CA GLN A 26 -2.53 -15.93 14.53
C GLN A 26 -2.19 -17.42 14.70
N ALA A 27 -3.21 -18.28 14.78
CA ALA A 27 -3.02 -19.73 14.90
C ALA A 27 -2.21 -20.30 13.72
N ILE A 28 -2.37 -19.78 12.50
CA ILE A 28 -1.58 -20.19 11.34
C ILE A 28 -0.08 -19.98 11.58
N PHE A 29 0.32 -18.80 12.07
CA PHE A 29 1.71 -18.50 12.37
C PHE A 29 2.25 -19.35 13.53
N GLU A 30 1.46 -19.53 14.58
CA GLU A 30 1.84 -20.32 15.75
C GLU A 30 2.02 -21.81 15.45
N ILE A 31 1.15 -22.38 14.60
CA ILE A 31 1.28 -23.74 14.08
C ILE A 31 2.59 -23.84 13.28
N GLY A 32 2.84 -22.90 12.36
CA GLY A 32 4.05 -22.89 11.55
C GLY A 32 5.34 -22.81 12.37
N ARG A 33 5.38 -21.96 13.42
CA ARG A 33 6.52 -21.87 14.34
C ARG A 33 6.81 -23.19 15.05
N ARG A 34 5.78 -23.86 15.58
CA ARG A 34 5.93 -25.15 16.27
C ARG A 34 6.37 -26.25 15.32
N LEU A 35 5.77 -26.32 14.14
CA LEU A 35 6.16 -27.27 13.09
C LEU A 35 7.63 -27.08 12.67
N LYS A 36 8.07 -25.83 12.52
CA LYS A 36 9.47 -25.50 12.20
C LYS A 36 10.41 -25.94 13.33
N TRP A 37 10.08 -25.58 14.56
CA TRP A 37 10.89 -25.93 15.73
C TRP A 37 11.08 -27.45 15.85
N VAL A 38 10.01 -28.24 15.76
CA VAL A 38 10.09 -29.71 15.83
C VAL A 38 10.95 -30.27 14.70
N LYS A 39 10.80 -29.73 13.48
CA LYS A 39 11.58 -30.14 12.30
C LYS A 39 13.08 -29.88 12.46
N GLU A 40 13.44 -28.80 13.15
CA GLU A 40 14.84 -28.35 13.30
C GLU A 40 15.51 -28.90 14.56
N ASN A 41 14.77 -29.28 15.61
CA ASN A 41 15.33 -29.52 16.95
C ASN A 41 15.00 -30.87 17.58
N ASP A 42 13.89 -31.52 17.23
CA ASP A 42 13.30 -32.56 18.10
C ASP A 42 13.23 -33.95 17.45
N LEU A 43 13.50 -34.07 16.15
CA LEU A 43 13.35 -35.33 15.43
C LEU A 43 14.61 -35.73 14.67
N ALA A 44 14.95 -37.02 14.75
CA ALA A 44 15.97 -37.63 13.90
C ALA A 44 15.58 -37.53 12.41
N HIS A 45 16.59 -37.53 11.53
CA HIS A 45 16.37 -37.38 10.09
C HIS A 45 15.40 -38.45 9.56
N GLY A 46 14.30 -38.01 8.92
CA GLY A 46 13.26 -38.89 8.37
C GLY A 46 12.03 -39.11 9.26
N GLU A 47 12.08 -38.78 10.55
CA GLU A 47 10.96 -39.02 11.48
C GLU A 47 9.85 -37.94 11.41
N PHE A 48 10.18 -36.74 10.89
CA PHE A 48 9.23 -35.64 10.75
C PHE A 48 7.97 -36.02 9.98
N GLY A 49 8.10 -36.80 8.90
CA GLY A 49 6.95 -37.23 8.10
C GLY A 49 5.98 -38.15 8.85
N LYS A 50 6.49 -39.04 9.70
CA LYS A 50 5.67 -39.93 10.54
C LYS A 50 4.98 -39.14 11.65
N TRP A 51 5.70 -38.22 12.29
CA TRP A 51 5.12 -37.35 13.32
C TRP A 51 3.97 -36.49 12.77
N LEU A 52 4.12 -35.94 11.56
CA LEU A 52 3.05 -35.21 10.88
C LEU A 52 1.78 -36.05 10.68
N GLN A 53 1.92 -37.34 10.37
CA GLN A 53 0.77 -38.26 10.25
C GLN A 53 0.06 -38.46 11.59
N ASN A 54 0.80 -38.55 12.69
CA ASN A 54 0.23 -38.72 14.04
C ASN A 54 -0.58 -37.51 14.52
N ILE A 55 -0.26 -36.31 14.03
CA ILE A 55 -1.01 -35.08 14.31
C ILE A 55 -1.98 -34.69 13.18
N GLU A 56 -2.19 -35.61 12.22
CA GLU A 56 -3.13 -35.46 11.09
C GLU A 56 -2.85 -34.24 10.18
N ILE A 57 -1.58 -33.82 10.08
CA ILE A 57 -1.17 -32.73 9.20
C ILE A 57 -0.50 -33.29 7.96
N GLN A 58 -1.04 -32.95 6.78
CA GLN A 58 -0.41 -33.33 5.51
C GLN A 58 0.96 -32.63 5.33
N PRO A 59 2.00 -33.31 4.80
CA PRO A 59 3.32 -32.71 4.59
C PRO A 59 3.32 -31.39 3.81
N ARG A 60 2.48 -31.29 2.77
CA ARG A 60 2.34 -30.04 1.98
C ARG A 60 1.75 -28.91 2.81
N MET A 61 0.78 -29.19 3.68
CA MET A 61 0.20 -28.18 4.57
C MET A 61 1.22 -27.75 5.62
N ALA A 62 1.97 -28.68 6.21
CA ALA A 62 3.04 -28.36 7.15
C ALA A 62 4.10 -27.44 6.52
N GLN A 63 4.51 -27.72 5.28
CA GLN A 63 5.43 -26.86 4.53
C GLN A 63 4.88 -25.44 4.34
N ARG A 64 3.58 -25.29 4.06
CA ARG A 64 2.94 -23.97 3.92
C ARG A 64 2.95 -23.20 5.24
N PHE A 65 2.55 -23.85 6.34
CA PHE A 65 2.59 -23.25 7.67
C PHE A 65 4.00 -22.79 8.04
N ILE A 66 5.00 -23.67 7.87
CA ILE A 66 6.41 -23.33 8.13
C ILE A 66 6.87 -22.17 7.25
N LYS A 67 6.52 -22.18 5.95
CA LYS A 67 6.92 -21.12 5.01
C LYS A 67 6.34 -19.76 5.41
N VAL A 68 5.06 -19.70 5.76
CA VAL A 68 4.41 -18.47 6.24
C VAL A 68 5.02 -18.00 7.55
N ALA A 69 5.25 -18.90 8.52
CA ALA A 69 5.79 -18.53 9.83
C ALA A 69 7.29 -18.19 9.83
N SER A 70 8.04 -18.60 8.80
CA SER A 70 9.46 -18.28 8.65
C SER A 70 9.70 -16.90 8.07
N ASP A 71 8.65 -16.26 7.57
CA ASP A 71 8.72 -14.96 6.93
C ASP A 71 8.60 -13.85 7.98
N LEU A 72 9.66 -13.08 8.19
CA LEU A 72 9.70 -12.05 9.21
C LEU A 72 8.90 -10.80 8.82
N GLU A 73 8.71 -10.58 7.52
CA GLU A 73 7.95 -9.45 6.96
C GLU A 73 6.44 -9.69 7.01
N LEU A 74 6.01 -10.95 7.13
CA LEU A 74 4.60 -11.29 7.31
C LEU A 74 4.17 -11.04 8.76
N ASN A 75 3.44 -9.95 8.97
CA ASN A 75 2.90 -9.61 10.27
C ASN A 75 1.57 -10.34 10.53
N ALA A 76 1.57 -11.21 11.54
CA ALA A 76 0.40 -11.95 11.99
C ALA A 76 -0.78 -11.05 12.41
N THR A 77 -0.53 -9.79 12.74
CA THR A 77 -1.55 -8.81 13.15
C THR A 77 -2.25 -8.21 11.93
N SER A 78 -1.51 -7.67 10.97
CA SER A 78 -2.06 -6.97 9.80
C SER A 78 -2.71 -7.93 8.80
N MET A 79 -2.20 -9.16 8.70
CA MET A 79 -2.69 -10.18 7.78
C MET A 79 -3.54 -11.26 8.47
N SER A 80 -4.01 -10.99 9.69
CA SER A 80 -4.78 -11.96 10.48
C SER A 80 -6.11 -12.37 9.84
N HIS A 81 -6.66 -11.52 8.97
CA HIS A 81 -7.88 -11.81 8.21
C HIS A 81 -7.64 -12.75 7.01
N LEU A 82 -6.39 -13.07 6.67
CA LEU A 82 -6.05 -13.92 5.54
C LEU A 82 -5.95 -15.39 5.92
N GLY A 83 -6.49 -16.25 5.05
CA GLY A 83 -6.31 -17.69 5.15
C GLY A 83 -4.91 -18.14 4.70
N ILE A 84 -4.52 -19.35 5.12
CA ILE A 84 -3.22 -19.97 4.81
C ILE A 84 -2.86 -19.99 3.32
N ALA A 85 -3.85 -20.13 2.43
CA ALA A 85 -3.59 -20.11 0.99
C ALA A 85 -3.08 -18.75 0.51
N ALA A 86 -3.74 -17.65 0.89
CA ALA A 86 -3.33 -16.30 0.52
C ALA A 86 -1.98 -15.96 1.15
N LEU A 87 -1.83 -16.21 2.46
CA LEU A 87 -0.57 -16.01 3.18
C LEU A 87 0.60 -16.76 2.53
N TYR A 88 0.37 -18.00 2.09
CA TYR A 88 1.40 -18.78 1.41
C TYR A 88 1.79 -18.19 0.04
N GLU A 89 0.82 -17.71 -0.74
CA GLU A 89 1.13 -17.06 -2.02
C GLU A 89 1.96 -15.78 -1.79
N ILE A 90 1.59 -14.95 -0.79
CA ILE A 90 2.35 -13.75 -0.43
C ILE A 90 3.76 -14.11 0.07
N ALA A 91 3.90 -15.09 0.97
CA ALA A 91 5.20 -15.58 1.49
C ALA A 91 6.16 -16.09 0.41
N THR A 92 5.62 -16.42 -0.78
CA THR A 92 6.38 -16.95 -1.91
C THR A 92 6.50 -15.95 -3.06
N MET A 93 6.00 -14.72 -2.88
CA MET A 93 6.32 -13.57 -3.73
C MET A 93 7.69 -12.99 -3.37
N PRO A 94 8.35 -12.26 -4.30
CA PRO A 94 9.52 -11.43 -3.97
C PRO A 94 9.17 -10.45 -2.84
N GLU A 95 10.05 -10.31 -1.85
CA GLU A 95 9.84 -9.46 -0.67
C GLU A 95 9.46 -8.02 -1.05
N THR A 96 10.14 -7.45 -2.05
CA THR A 96 9.90 -6.09 -2.53
C THR A 96 8.50 -5.87 -3.10
N GLU A 97 7.78 -6.94 -3.47
CA GLU A 97 6.48 -6.85 -4.13
C GLU A 97 5.29 -7.12 -3.19
N ARG A 98 5.54 -7.47 -1.93
CA ARG A 98 4.49 -7.94 -1.00
C ARG A 98 3.61 -6.84 -0.41
N ASP A 99 4.10 -5.61 -0.37
CA ASP A 99 3.33 -4.43 0.08
C ASP A 99 3.15 -3.38 -1.03
N LYS A 100 3.68 -3.64 -2.23
CA LYS A 100 3.51 -2.75 -3.37
C LYS A 100 2.15 -2.99 -4.05
N PRO A 101 1.40 -1.94 -4.36
CA PRO A 101 0.20 -2.06 -5.19
C PRO A 101 0.54 -2.69 -6.54
N GLN A 102 -0.29 -3.63 -6.99
CA GLN A 102 -0.13 -4.31 -8.28
C GLN A 102 -1.38 -4.06 -9.12
N GLN A 103 -1.17 -3.85 -10.42
CA GLN A 103 -2.25 -3.72 -11.38
C GLN A 103 -2.75 -5.11 -11.81
N LEU A 104 -4.04 -5.35 -11.60
CA LEU A 104 -4.71 -6.60 -11.97
C LEU A 104 -5.26 -6.54 -13.39
N ASP A 105 -5.57 -7.71 -13.97
CA ASP A 105 -6.21 -7.80 -15.29
C ASP A 105 -7.62 -7.21 -15.32
N SER A 106 -8.27 -7.08 -14.16
CA SER A 106 -9.55 -6.37 -14.03
C SER A 106 -9.41 -4.86 -14.17
N GLY A 107 -8.18 -4.32 -14.19
CA GLY A 107 -7.90 -2.88 -14.13
C GLY A 107 -7.83 -2.32 -12.71
N GLU A 108 -8.18 -3.12 -11.70
CA GLU A 108 -8.06 -2.72 -10.29
C GLU A 108 -6.59 -2.71 -9.84
N VAL A 109 -6.27 -1.79 -8.94
CA VAL A 109 -4.96 -1.73 -8.27
C VAL A 109 -5.17 -2.16 -6.82
N LYS A 110 -4.53 -3.26 -6.43
CA LYS A 110 -4.64 -3.83 -5.07
C LYS A 110 -3.27 -4.10 -4.48
N LYS A 111 -3.16 -4.02 -3.16
CA LYS A 111 -2.02 -4.62 -2.46
C LYS A 111 -2.19 -6.14 -2.36
N PRO A 112 -1.11 -6.93 -2.28
CA PRO A 112 -1.21 -8.39 -2.14
C PRO A 112 -2.06 -8.85 -0.96
N GLY A 113 -2.10 -8.08 0.14
CA GLY A 113 -2.97 -8.35 1.29
C GLY A 113 -4.47 -8.24 1.00
N GLU A 114 -4.87 -7.58 -0.09
CA GLU A 114 -6.28 -7.36 -0.49
C GLU A 114 -6.69 -8.25 -1.66
N MET A 115 -5.73 -8.98 -2.24
CA MET A 115 -5.96 -9.85 -3.38
C MET A 115 -6.54 -11.20 -2.95
N THR A 116 -7.40 -11.72 -3.81
CA THR A 116 -7.80 -13.12 -3.79
C THR A 116 -6.61 -14.03 -4.13
N VAL A 117 -6.70 -15.30 -3.75
CA VAL A 117 -5.66 -16.30 -4.06
C VAL A 117 -5.43 -16.44 -5.58
N ARG A 118 -6.48 -16.25 -6.40
CA ARG A 118 -6.34 -16.31 -7.85
C ARG A 118 -5.53 -15.13 -8.38
N GLU A 119 -5.88 -13.91 -7.95
CA GLU A 119 -5.14 -12.69 -8.31
C GLU A 119 -3.68 -12.79 -7.87
N LEU A 120 -3.40 -13.26 -6.64
CA LEU A 120 -2.01 -13.46 -6.16
C LEU A 120 -1.20 -14.41 -7.07
N ARG A 121 -1.81 -15.50 -7.53
CA ARG A 121 -1.14 -16.45 -8.43
C ARG A 121 -0.88 -15.86 -9.82
N GLU A 122 -1.82 -15.08 -10.34
CA GLU A 122 -1.68 -14.39 -11.62
C GLU A 122 -0.58 -13.33 -11.54
N THR A 123 -0.59 -12.50 -10.50
CA THR A 123 0.46 -11.51 -10.22
C THR A 123 1.84 -12.16 -10.12
N LYS A 124 1.97 -13.26 -9.37
CA LYS A 124 3.24 -14.01 -9.28
C LYS A 124 3.73 -14.52 -10.64
N ARG A 125 2.83 -15.05 -11.47
CA ARG A 125 3.20 -15.52 -12.81
C ARG A 125 3.72 -14.37 -13.67
N LYS A 126 3.06 -13.21 -13.64
CA LYS A 126 3.49 -12.00 -14.35
C LYS A 126 4.84 -11.51 -13.86
N LEU A 127 5.03 -11.40 -12.54
CA LEU A 127 6.32 -11.02 -11.95
C LEU A 127 7.43 -11.97 -12.40
N THR A 128 7.19 -13.29 -12.33
CA THR A 128 8.17 -14.29 -12.76
C THR A 128 8.53 -14.12 -14.24
N ALA A 129 7.53 -13.90 -15.11
CA ALA A 129 7.76 -13.68 -16.54
C ALA A 129 8.58 -12.41 -16.79
N ALA A 130 8.24 -11.30 -16.14
CA ALA A 130 8.97 -10.04 -16.25
C ALA A 130 10.43 -10.16 -15.75
N TYR A 131 10.65 -10.86 -14.63
CA TYR A 131 12.00 -11.14 -14.14
C TYR A 131 12.81 -11.99 -15.13
N ALA A 132 12.20 -13.03 -15.71
CA ALA A 132 12.86 -13.87 -16.69
C ALA A 132 13.24 -13.11 -17.97
N GLU A 133 12.33 -12.26 -18.47
CA GLU A 133 12.58 -11.40 -19.63
C GLU A 133 13.71 -10.39 -19.36
N ASN A 134 13.67 -9.72 -18.20
CA ASN A 134 14.72 -8.78 -17.80
C ASN A 134 16.10 -9.46 -17.71
N MET A 135 16.18 -10.67 -17.15
CA MET A 135 17.43 -11.43 -17.12
C MET A 135 17.92 -11.84 -18.52
N ALA A 136 17.00 -12.23 -19.41
CA ALA A 136 17.35 -12.55 -20.80
C ALA A 136 17.91 -11.32 -21.53
N ASN A 137 17.26 -10.17 -21.39
CA ASN A 137 17.70 -8.90 -21.98
C ASN A 137 19.07 -8.47 -21.44
N GLN A 138 19.30 -8.59 -20.13
CA GLN A 138 20.60 -8.28 -19.51
C GLN A 138 21.73 -9.20 -20.01
N THR A 139 21.41 -10.48 -20.26
CA THR A 139 22.37 -11.43 -20.84
C THR A 139 22.73 -11.03 -22.28
N LEU A 140 21.75 -10.62 -23.08
CA LEU A 140 21.97 -10.15 -24.45
C LEU A 140 22.82 -8.87 -24.49
N LEU A 141 22.54 -7.90 -23.62
CA LEU A 141 23.35 -6.68 -23.45
C LEU A 141 24.81 -7.04 -23.14
N THR A 142 25.04 -7.93 -22.17
CA THR A 142 26.40 -8.36 -21.79
C THR A 142 27.12 -9.04 -22.95
N GLN A 143 26.41 -9.80 -23.79
CA GLN A 143 26.99 -10.43 -24.98
C GLN A 143 27.32 -9.40 -26.07
N ALA A 144 26.44 -8.42 -26.28
CA ALA A 144 26.65 -7.32 -27.21
C ALA A 144 27.88 -6.50 -26.81
N ASP A 145 28.03 -6.15 -25.54
CA ASP A 145 29.18 -5.42 -25.00
C ASP A 145 30.49 -6.18 -25.22
N LYS A 146 30.50 -7.49 -24.92
CA LYS A 146 31.67 -8.34 -25.18
C LYS A 146 32.04 -8.39 -26.67
N LYS A 147 31.04 -8.40 -27.57
CA LYS A 147 31.27 -8.38 -29.02
C LYS A 147 31.81 -7.03 -29.47
N ALA A 148 31.24 -5.93 -28.98
CA ALA A 148 31.70 -4.58 -29.26
C ALA A 148 33.16 -4.39 -28.82
N GLN A 149 33.51 -4.85 -27.62
CA GLN A 149 34.87 -4.78 -27.11
C GLN A 149 35.87 -5.59 -27.95
N LYS A 150 35.50 -6.81 -28.37
CA LYS A 150 36.33 -7.61 -29.29
C LYS A 150 36.56 -6.92 -30.64
N LEU A 151 35.53 -6.28 -31.19
CA LEU A 151 35.66 -5.52 -32.45
C LEU A 151 36.57 -4.32 -32.26
N GLN A 152 36.45 -3.61 -31.15
CA GLN A 152 37.29 -2.47 -30.82
C GLN A 152 38.76 -2.88 -30.62
N ASP A 153 39.02 -4.03 -30.00
CA ASP A 153 40.36 -4.60 -29.89
C ASP A 153 40.94 -4.98 -31.26
N GLN A 154 40.11 -5.52 -32.16
CA GLN A 154 40.54 -5.84 -33.54
C GLN A 154 40.88 -4.58 -34.32
N VAL A 155 40.05 -3.54 -34.27
CA VAL A 155 40.32 -2.23 -34.88
C VAL A 155 41.63 -1.65 -34.34
N THR A 156 41.82 -1.68 -33.02
CA THR A 156 43.05 -1.19 -32.38
C THR A 156 44.29 -1.98 -32.81
N LYS A 157 44.19 -3.30 -32.96
CA LYS A 157 45.29 -4.15 -33.47
C LYS A 157 45.61 -3.86 -34.93
N LEU A 158 44.61 -3.63 -35.76
CA LEU A 158 44.80 -3.26 -37.17
C LEU A 158 45.47 -1.88 -37.30
N GLN A 159 45.11 -0.92 -36.44
CA GLN A 159 45.73 0.41 -36.40
C GLN A 159 47.19 0.40 -35.90
N LYS A 160 47.61 -0.64 -35.16
CA LYS A 160 48.97 -0.79 -34.61
C LYS A 160 49.91 -1.68 -35.44
N ARG A 161 49.48 -2.21 -36.59
CA ARG A 161 50.39 -2.93 -37.50
C ARG A 161 51.23 -1.92 -38.29
N ASP A 162 52.53 -1.89 -38.03
CA ASP A 162 53.50 -1.32 -38.98
C ASP A 162 53.53 -2.20 -40.25
N PRO A 163 53.55 -1.61 -41.45
CA PRO A 163 53.54 -2.37 -42.69
C PRO A 163 54.95 -2.94 -42.95
N ASP A 164 55.10 -4.25 -42.78
CA ASP A 164 56.29 -4.97 -43.24
C ASP A 164 56.16 -5.22 -44.76
N ILE A 165 56.61 -4.25 -45.56
CA ILE A 165 56.55 -4.29 -47.01
C ILE A 165 57.82 -5.00 -47.54
N LYS A 166 57.66 -6.25 -48.01
CA LYS A 166 58.45 -6.77 -49.14
C LYS A 166 57.57 -6.67 -50.39
N GLN A 167 57.95 -5.77 -51.30
CA GLN A 167 57.25 -5.53 -52.55
C GLN A 167 57.34 -6.75 -53.47
N VAL A 168 56.19 -7.37 -53.75
CA VAL A 168 55.83 -7.84 -55.09
C VAL A 168 54.44 -7.30 -55.34
N GLU A 169 54.37 -6.25 -56.16
CA GLU A 169 53.14 -5.55 -56.52
C GLU A 169 52.41 -6.34 -57.60
N VAL A 170 51.33 -7.02 -57.20
CA VAL A 170 50.20 -7.26 -58.09
C VAL A 170 48.98 -6.79 -57.33
N GLU A 171 48.43 -5.66 -57.75
CA GLU A 171 47.19 -5.10 -57.22
C GLU A 171 46.07 -6.13 -57.49
N PRO A 172 45.42 -6.70 -56.45
CA PRO A 172 44.23 -7.53 -56.67
C PRO A 172 43.17 -6.66 -57.35
N ALA A 173 42.56 -7.17 -58.41
CA ALA A 173 41.65 -6.42 -59.29
C ALA A 173 40.45 -5.77 -58.55
N ASP A 174 40.21 -6.18 -57.32
CA ASP A 174 39.08 -5.92 -56.43
C ASP A 174 39.43 -5.02 -55.21
N TYR A 175 40.66 -4.48 -55.13
CA TYR A 175 41.13 -3.64 -54.01
C TYR A 175 40.42 -2.27 -53.95
N GLN A 176 40.10 -1.67 -55.09
CA GLN A 176 39.37 -0.40 -55.16
C GLN A 176 37.91 -0.57 -54.68
N ASP A 177 37.29 -1.69 -55.05
CA ASP A 177 35.91 -2.00 -54.69
C ASP A 177 35.78 -2.28 -53.19
N THR A 178 36.67 -3.10 -52.62
CA THR A 178 36.68 -3.37 -51.17
C THR A 178 36.94 -2.12 -50.32
N LYS A 179 37.74 -1.17 -50.82
CA LYS A 179 37.97 0.13 -50.16
C LYS A 179 36.73 1.03 -50.22
N ALA A 180 36.01 1.02 -51.34
CA ALA A 180 34.76 1.74 -51.48
C ALA A 180 33.67 1.17 -50.55
N ASP A 181 33.57 -0.15 -50.47
CA ASP A 181 32.62 -0.85 -49.57
C ASP A 181 32.92 -0.56 -48.10
N LEU A 182 34.20 -0.55 -47.70
CA LEU A 182 34.59 -0.26 -46.33
C LEU A 182 34.27 1.20 -45.94
N LYS A 183 34.44 2.14 -46.90
CA LYS A 183 34.08 3.53 -46.71
C LYS A 183 32.56 3.69 -46.53
N ALA A 184 31.77 3.06 -47.40
CA ALA A 184 30.32 3.06 -47.32
C ALA A 184 29.80 2.41 -46.03
N ALA A 185 30.41 1.32 -45.57
CA ALA A 185 30.08 0.68 -44.32
C ALA A 185 30.35 1.57 -43.10
N ASN A 186 31.49 2.27 -43.09
CA ASN A 186 31.85 3.21 -42.01
C ASN A 186 30.93 4.44 -41.97
N GLU A 187 30.54 4.98 -43.12
CA GLU A 187 29.56 6.06 -43.21
C GLU A 187 28.20 5.61 -42.64
N LYS A 188 27.76 4.40 -43.00
CA LYS A 188 26.50 3.83 -42.50
C LYS A 188 26.52 3.53 -41.01
N ILE A 189 27.66 3.11 -40.46
CA ILE A 189 27.85 2.94 -39.02
C ILE A 189 27.74 4.28 -38.29
N ALA A 190 28.33 5.35 -38.84
CA ALA A 190 28.24 6.68 -38.26
C ALA A 190 26.81 7.23 -38.26
N ASP A 191 26.05 6.97 -39.33
CA ASP A 191 24.63 7.35 -39.41
C ASP A 191 23.77 6.56 -38.41
N LEU A 192 24.02 5.26 -38.25
CA LEU A 192 23.34 4.43 -37.26
C LEU A 192 23.65 4.87 -35.83
N GLN A 193 24.89 5.27 -35.54
CA GLN A 193 25.27 5.82 -34.23
C GLN A 193 24.51 7.11 -33.92
N LYS A 194 24.41 8.04 -34.88
CA LYS A 194 23.61 9.26 -34.71
C LYS A 194 22.13 8.96 -34.45
N LEU A 195 21.56 7.97 -35.14
CA LEU A 195 20.17 7.58 -34.95
C LEU A 195 19.91 7.01 -33.55
N VAL A 196 20.84 6.18 -33.05
CA VAL A 196 20.77 5.63 -31.69
C VAL A 196 20.90 6.73 -30.63
N ASP A 197 21.80 7.69 -30.83
CA ASP A 197 21.97 8.83 -29.93
C ASP A 197 20.72 9.72 -29.87
N ASP A 198 20.10 10.03 -31.03
CA ASP A 198 18.84 10.77 -31.11
C ASP A 198 17.70 10.01 -30.41
N HIS A 199 17.61 8.69 -30.61
CA HIS A 199 16.59 7.86 -29.96
C HIS A 199 16.76 7.83 -28.44
N ASN A 200 18.00 7.70 -27.95
CA ASN A 200 18.30 7.72 -26.52
C ASN A 200 17.98 9.07 -25.88
N GLN A 201 18.25 10.19 -26.57
CA GLN A 201 17.86 11.52 -26.10
C GLN A 201 16.34 11.70 -26.02
N ARG A 202 15.60 11.22 -27.02
CA ARG A 202 14.12 11.25 -26.99
C ARG A 202 13.55 10.43 -25.85
N LEU A 203 14.07 9.23 -25.63
CA LEU A 203 13.62 8.36 -24.56
C LEU A 203 13.92 8.96 -23.18
N ALA A 204 15.07 9.62 -23.02
CA ALA A 204 15.40 10.34 -21.78
C ALA A 204 14.41 11.49 -21.51
N TYR A 205 14.07 12.28 -22.53
CA TYR A 205 13.09 13.35 -22.42
C TYR A 205 11.68 12.83 -22.09
N GLU A 206 11.27 11.72 -22.70
CA GLU A 206 9.97 11.09 -22.44
C GLU A 206 9.90 10.54 -21.01
N LEU A 207 10.98 9.93 -20.51
CA LEU A 207 11.09 9.48 -19.12
C LEU A 207 10.97 10.65 -18.12
N GLU A 208 11.57 11.79 -18.44
CA GLU A 208 11.49 13.02 -17.62
C GLU A 208 10.07 13.57 -17.55
N LEU A 209 9.36 13.58 -18.70
CA LEU A 209 7.95 13.96 -18.79
C LEU A 209 7.06 13.04 -17.95
N GLU A 210 7.28 11.73 -18.03
CA GLU A 210 6.47 10.75 -17.30
C GLU A 210 6.69 10.83 -15.79
N LYS A 211 7.93 11.08 -15.34
CA LYS A 211 8.23 11.39 -13.92
C LYS A 211 7.51 12.66 -13.46
N THR A 212 7.57 13.72 -14.27
CA THR A 212 6.91 14.99 -13.93
C THR A 212 5.39 14.82 -13.83
N LYS A 213 4.77 14.01 -14.69
CA LYS A 213 3.34 13.67 -14.60
C LYS A 213 3.02 12.86 -13.35
N ALA A 214 3.87 11.90 -12.98
CA ALA A 214 3.69 11.11 -11.76
C ALA A 214 3.74 12.00 -10.51
N ASP A 215 4.72 12.90 -10.42
CA ASP A 215 4.84 13.88 -9.33
C ASP A 215 3.61 14.80 -9.27
N GLN A 216 3.08 15.23 -10.42
CA GLN A 216 1.86 16.05 -10.48
C GLN A 216 0.62 15.32 -9.98
N GLU A 217 0.47 14.03 -10.27
CA GLU A 217 -0.65 13.23 -9.79
C GLU A 217 -0.54 12.95 -8.27
N GLU A 218 0.66 12.74 -7.75
CA GLU A 218 0.91 12.63 -6.31
C GLU A 218 0.56 13.93 -5.58
N ILE A 219 1.02 15.09 -6.10
CA ILE A 219 0.68 16.41 -5.54
C ILE A 219 -0.84 16.67 -5.57
N LYS A 220 -1.55 16.25 -6.63
CA LYS A 220 -3.02 16.36 -6.69
C LYS A 220 -3.71 15.49 -5.64
N ALA A 221 -3.22 14.28 -5.41
CA ALA A 221 -3.78 13.39 -4.40
C ALA A 221 -3.61 13.99 -3.00
N ASP A 222 -2.42 14.52 -2.69
CA ASP A 222 -2.12 15.20 -1.43
C ASP A 222 -2.98 16.46 -1.24
N LEU A 223 -3.19 17.26 -2.30
CA LEU A 223 -4.08 18.42 -2.26
C LEU A 223 -5.52 18.02 -1.93
N ASN A 224 -6.00 16.91 -2.48
CA ASN A 224 -7.36 16.43 -2.22
C ASN A 224 -7.51 15.94 -0.78
N ASP A 225 -6.53 15.23 -0.23
CA ASP A 225 -6.53 14.80 1.18
C ASP A 225 -6.48 16.01 2.14
N LEU A 226 -5.63 17.01 1.83
CA LEU A 226 -5.58 18.27 2.55
C LEU A 226 -6.91 19.02 2.52
N GLU A 227 -7.62 19.02 1.38
CA GLU A 227 -8.93 19.66 1.26
C GLU A 227 -10.01 18.94 2.08
N VAL A 228 -10.02 17.59 2.09
CA VAL A 228 -10.91 16.80 2.96
C VAL A 228 -10.62 17.09 4.43
N LYS A 229 -9.34 17.14 4.82
CA LYS A 229 -8.92 17.48 6.18
C LYS A 229 -9.32 18.89 6.57
N ARG A 230 -9.19 19.86 5.66
CA ARG A 230 -9.66 21.25 5.83
C ARG A 230 -11.16 21.31 6.07
N GLN A 231 -11.95 20.59 5.27
CA GLN A 231 -13.42 20.52 5.44
C GLN A 231 -13.81 19.92 6.79
N ASN A 232 -13.13 18.85 7.23
CA ASN A 232 -13.38 18.25 8.55
C ASN A 232 -13.04 19.21 9.69
N MET A 233 -11.93 19.96 9.61
CA MET A 233 -11.62 20.99 10.60
C MET A 233 -12.64 22.14 10.62
N LEU A 234 -13.15 22.56 9.46
CA LEU A 234 -14.21 23.56 9.41
C LEU A 234 -15.49 23.08 10.11
N LYS A 235 -15.87 21.81 9.90
CA LYS A 235 -17.00 21.18 10.61
C LYS A 235 -16.77 21.15 12.12
N GLN A 236 -15.58 20.76 12.58
CA GLN A 236 -15.23 20.77 14.01
C GLN A 236 -15.27 22.19 14.60
N ASN A 237 -14.76 23.19 13.89
CA ASN A 237 -14.81 24.58 14.34
C ASN A 237 -16.24 25.11 14.45
N ALA A 238 -17.13 24.72 13.54
CA ALA A 238 -18.56 25.04 13.64
C ALA A 238 -19.18 24.41 14.91
N GLN A 239 -18.91 23.13 15.16
CA GLN A 239 -19.38 22.44 16.37
C GLN A 239 -18.85 23.09 17.66
N ILE A 240 -17.58 23.50 17.68
CA ILE A 240 -16.99 24.20 18.83
C ILE A 240 -17.71 25.53 19.09
N ARG A 241 -18.09 26.29 18.06
CA ARG A 241 -18.87 27.52 18.23
C ARG A 241 -20.24 27.26 18.84
N GLU A 242 -20.90 26.18 18.46
CA GLU A 242 -22.19 25.80 19.07
C GLU A 242 -22.02 25.41 20.54
N VAL A 243 -20.96 24.67 20.89
CA VAL A 243 -20.61 24.40 22.29
C VAL A 243 -20.35 25.69 23.07
N GLN A 244 -19.65 26.67 22.47
CA GLN A 244 -19.41 27.97 23.09
C GLN A 244 -20.71 28.74 23.37
N LYS A 245 -21.67 28.70 22.44
CA LYS A 245 -23.00 29.28 22.67
C LYS A 245 -23.71 28.59 23.84
N MET A 246 -23.70 27.25 23.88
CA MET A 246 -24.30 26.49 24.99
C MET A 246 -23.68 26.88 26.34
N VAL A 247 -22.35 26.96 26.42
CA VAL A 247 -21.65 27.38 27.65
C VAL A 247 -22.07 28.78 28.07
N LYS A 248 -22.22 29.71 27.13
CA LYS A 248 -22.70 31.06 27.43
C LYS A 248 -24.12 31.06 28.00
N SER A 249 -25.04 30.30 27.40
CA SER A 249 -26.41 30.15 27.90
C SER A 249 -26.46 29.52 29.30
N ILE A 250 -25.61 28.52 29.58
CA ILE A 250 -25.50 27.91 30.90
C ILE A 250 -25.01 28.93 31.94
N ASN A 251 -24.00 29.74 31.60
CA ASN A 251 -23.51 30.77 32.51
C ASN A 251 -24.58 31.83 32.81
N GLU A 252 -25.35 32.26 31.81
CA GLU A 252 -26.48 33.19 32.01
C GLU A 252 -27.56 32.59 32.93
N LEU A 253 -27.84 31.28 32.81
CA LEU A 253 -28.75 30.58 33.72
C LEU A 253 -28.20 30.53 35.16
N LEU A 254 -26.91 30.23 35.33
CA LEU A 254 -26.27 30.19 36.65
C LEU A 254 -26.27 31.56 37.33
N ASP A 255 -26.03 32.63 36.58
CA ASP A 255 -26.11 34.01 37.09
C ASP A 255 -27.54 34.33 37.57
N ASN A 256 -28.56 33.95 36.80
CA ASN A 256 -29.96 34.11 37.20
C ASN A 256 -30.31 33.29 38.45
N PHE A 257 -29.82 32.05 38.56
CA PHE A 257 -29.96 31.23 39.77
C PHE A 257 -29.26 31.84 40.98
N ALA A 258 -28.08 32.43 40.81
CA ALA A 258 -27.36 33.11 41.89
C ALA A 258 -28.16 34.32 42.41
N VAL A 259 -28.79 35.10 41.52
CA VAL A 259 -29.69 36.19 41.89
C VAL A 259 -30.92 35.70 42.66
N LEU A 260 -31.54 34.59 42.24
CA LEU A 260 -32.66 33.98 42.96
C LEU A 260 -32.26 33.42 44.33
N ARG A 261 -31.09 32.77 44.43
CA ARG A 261 -30.54 32.26 45.69
C ARG A 261 -30.27 33.40 46.67
N ASN A 262 -29.71 34.52 46.21
CA ASN A 262 -29.52 35.71 47.05
C ASN A 262 -30.84 36.36 47.49
N ARG A 263 -31.93 36.20 46.73
CA ARG A 263 -33.29 36.65 47.13
C ARG A 263 -33.95 35.73 48.16
N LEU A 264 -33.59 34.45 48.18
CA LEU A 264 -34.09 33.46 49.15
C LEU A 264 -33.44 33.60 50.54
N ASP A 265 -32.27 34.22 50.65
CA ASP A 265 -31.47 34.25 51.88
C ASP A 265 -31.64 35.51 52.76
N THR A 266 -32.74 36.26 52.62
CA THR A 266 -33.07 37.35 53.57
C THR A 266 -34.56 37.41 53.90
N THR A 267 -34.96 36.65 54.92
CA THR A 267 -35.97 37.00 55.95
C THR A 267 -37.38 37.48 55.55
N MET A 268 -37.84 37.33 54.31
CA MET A 268 -39.24 37.54 53.93
C MET A 268 -39.70 36.40 53.03
N LEU A 269 -40.68 35.61 53.50
CA LEU A 269 -41.38 34.60 52.70
C LEU A 269 -41.97 35.29 51.45
N PRO A 270 -41.52 34.97 50.23
CA PRO A 270 -42.10 35.55 49.03
C PRO A 270 -43.51 34.99 48.85
N ASP A 271 -44.44 35.80 48.34
CA ASP A 271 -45.76 35.34 47.89
C ASP A 271 -45.56 34.15 46.94
N GLU A 272 -46.13 32.99 47.29
CA GLU A 272 -45.96 31.73 46.57
C GLU A 272 -46.25 31.89 45.07
N SER A 273 -47.15 32.81 44.72
CA SER A 273 -47.48 33.17 43.34
C SER A 273 -46.27 33.69 42.55
N SER A 274 -45.43 34.54 43.16
CA SER A 274 -44.26 35.15 42.50
C SER A 274 -43.11 34.15 42.30
N LEU A 275 -42.93 33.22 43.23
CA LEU A 275 -41.96 32.13 43.12
C LEU A 275 -42.40 31.10 42.08
N VAL A 276 -43.68 30.73 42.09
CA VAL A 276 -44.26 29.82 41.10
C VAL A 276 -44.19 30.44 39.71
N GLN A 277 -44.48 31.73 39.57
CA GLN A 277 -44.38 32.42 38.28
C GLN A 277 -42.92 32.48 37.79
N GLY A 278 -41.96 32.80 38.66
CA GLY A 278 -40.53 32.80 38.31
C GLY A 278 -40.01 31.41 37.92
N LEU A 279 -40.46 30.35 38.61
CA LEU A 279 -40.12 28.97 38.27
C LEU A 279 -40.80 28.50 36.98
N THR A 280 -42.02 28.98 36.69
CA THR A 280 -42.76 28.67 35.46
C THR A 280 -42.11 29.35 34.25
N GLU A 281 -41.77 30.65 34.34
CA GLU A 281 -41.03 31.36 33.28
C GLU A 281 -39.64 30.74 33.03
N MET A 282 -39.02 30.20 34.07
CA MET A 282 -37.75 29.49 33.95
C MET A 282 -37.92 28.12 33.28
N ALA A 283 -38.97 27.38 33.60
CA ALA A 283 -39.30 26.12 32.96
C ALA A 283 -39.63 26.30 31.47
N ASP A 284 -40.39 27.34 31.12
CA ASP A 284 -40.76 27.65 29.74
C ASP A 284 -39.52 28.02 28.90
N LYS A 285 -38.59 28.82 29.45
CA LYS A 285 -37.31 29.13 28.79
C LYS A 285 -36.41 27.91 28.63
N LEU A 286 -36.46 26.95 29.56
CA LEU A 286 -35.71 25.70 29.44
C LEU A 286 -36.29 24.81 28.34
N ILE A 287 -37.62 24.78 28.19
CA ILE A 287 -38.31 24.05 27.13
C ILE A 287 -38.02 24.67 25.77
N GLU A 288 -38.09 25.99 25.65
CA GLU A 288 -37.82 26.72 24.40
C GLU A 288 -36.37 26.51 23.94
N ASN A 289 -35.39 26.64 24.85
CA ASN A 289 -33.99 26.35 24.54
C ASN A 289 -33.77 24.86 24.18
N GLY A 290 -34.48 23.94 24.82
CA GLY A 290 -34.44 22.51 24.49
C GLY A 290 -35.00 22.19 23.10
N GLN A 291 -36.03 22.93 22.66
CA GLN A 291 -36.62 22.79 21.32
C GLN A 291 -35.71 23.35 20.23
N VAL A 292 -35.10 24.52 20.46
CA VAL A 292 -34.08 25.09 19.54
C VAL A 292 -32.90 24.11 19.40
N LEU A 293 -32.45 23.49 20.49
CA LEU A 293 -31.40 22.46 20.48
C LEU A 293 -31.81 21.20 19.69
N HIS A 294 -33.05 20.75 19.80
CA HIS A 294 -33.56 19.61 19.05
C HIS A 294 -33.57 19.90 17.54
N ASP A 295 -34.00 21.08 17.13
CA ASP A 295 -34.13 21.46 15.72
C ASP A 295 -32.77 21.68 15.05
N ASP A 296 -31.80 22.27 15.76
CA ASP A 296 -30.42 22.47 15.28
C ASP A 296 -29.63 21.15 15.15
N LEU A 297 -29.93 20.16 15.99
CA LEU A 297 -29.37 18.80 15.89
C LEU A 297 -30.04 17.97 14.79
N ALA A 298 -31.33 18.20 14.53
CA ALA A 298 -32.09 17.50 13.51
C ALA A 298 -31.80 18.00 12.07
N HIS A 299 -31.38 19.26 11.90
CA HIS A 299 -31.11 19.87 10.59
C HIS A 299 -29.75 20.57 10.52
N PRO A 300 -28.62 19.82 10.53
CA PRO A 300 -27.27 20.38 10.60
C PRO A 300 -26.80 21.16 9.33
N TYR A 301 -27.68 21.43 8.36
CA TYR A 301 -27.36 22.03 7.06
C TYR A 301 -28.32 23.17 6.65
N ARG A 302 -28.74 24.04 7.58
CA ARG A 302 -29.28 25.37 7.22
C ARG A 302 -28.23 26.44 7.51
N GLY A 303 -27.46 26.78 6.47
CA GLY A 303 -26.43 27.80 6.46
C GLY A 303 -25.61 27.71 5.19
#